data_AF-A0A1H3T8I0-F1
#
_entry.id   AF-A0A1H3T8I0-F1
#
_cell.length_a   1.000
_cell.length_b   1.000
_cell.length_c   1.000
_cell.angle_alpha   90.00
_cell.angle_beta   90.00
_cell.angle_gamma   90.00
#
_symmetry.space_group_name_H-M   'P 1'
#
loop_
_entity.id
_entity.type
_entity.pdbx_description
1 polymer ?
#
loop_
_entity_poly.entity_id
_entity_poly.type
_entity_poly.pdbx_seq_one_letter_code
_entity_poly.pdbx_strand_id
1 'polypeptide(L)'
;MPSSLRRNPATAGYLAFLLLVHVVAGQALSPDRADGVHRWVSTNLENLGTHPVGSLIGSLLFVNGTLTRFWTLEFIGTVITLGIGVGWALARLERRHGPIRAFGAFLLGHVGATLLIAPFIAYAIHHGWYPDTVRTGLDYGISYGAQTALAAATVDLPKRARVFWTLFALAWPLGGAEFVGPVPDFNTIGHLVAAALGFVIGMALRHKTPALRADVPRRAR
;
A
#
# COMPACT_ATOMS: atom_id res chain seq x y z
N MET A 1 13.23 -9.31 23.67
CA MET A 1 12.41 -8.59 22.68
C MET A 1 12.98 -8.80 21.29
N PRO A 2 12.20 -9.22 20.29
CA PRO A 2 12.75 -9.56 18.98
C PRO A 2 13.42 -8.34 18.32
N SER A 3 14.60 -8.57 17.75
CA SER A 3 15.56 -7.56 17.26
C SER A 3 15.04 -6.64 16.13
N SER A 4 13.90 -6.98 15.51
CA SER A 4 13.23 -6.19 14.48
C SER A 4 12.53 -4.93 15.02
N LEU A 5 11.97 -4.99 16.25
CA LEU A 5 11.29 -3.86 16.91
C LEU A 5 12.25 -2.69 17.21
N ARG A 6 13.49 -3.00 17.60
CA ARG A 6 14.51 -1.98 17.91
C ARG A 6 15.03 -1.22 16.70
N ARG A 7 14.83 -1.73 15.48
CA ARG A 7 15.36 -1.11 14.25
C ARG A 7 14.31 -0.32 13.45
N ASN A 8 13.02 -0.53 13.71
CA ASN A 8 11.91 0.05 12.93
C ASN A 8 10.70 0.38 13.84
N PRO A 9 10.87 1.21 14.89
CA PRO A 9 9.81 1.42 15.87
C PRO A 9 8.52 1.99 15.25
N ALA A 10 8.61 2.82 14.20
CA ALA A 10 7.42 3.41 13.57
C ALA A 10 6.64 2.36 12.77
N THR A 11 7.32 1.58 11.92
CA THR A 11 6.66 0.51 11.15
C THR A 11 6.08 -0.56 12.07
N ALA A 12 6.80 -0.94 13.13
CA ALA A 12 6.31 -1.94 14.07
C ALA A 12 5.09 -1.44 14.87
N GLY A 13 5.11 -0.17 15.30
CA GLY A 13 3.96 0.47 15.93
C GLY A 13 2.75 0.51 14.99
N TYR A 14 2.96 0.86 13.72
CA TYR A 14 1.90 0.88 12.72
C TYR A 14 1.32 -0.50 12.42
N LEU A 15 2.16 -1.54 12.32
CA LEU A 15 1.68 -2.92 12.19
C LEU A 15 0.85 -3.36 13.40
N ALA A 16 1.32 -3.10 14.62
CA ALA A 16 0.59 -3.43 15.83
C ALA A 16 -0.77 -2.70 15.86
N PHE A 17 -0.80 -1.43 15.44
CA PHE A 17 -2.02 -0.67 15.29
C PHE A 17 -2.98 -1.29 14.26
N LEU A 18 -2.50 -1.62 13.06
CA LEU A 18 -3.33 -2.22 12.00
C LEU A 18 -3.91 -3.58 12.42
N LEU A 19 -3.11 -4.41 13.10
CA LEU A 19 -3.57 -5.69 13.64
C LEU A 19 -4.63 -5.49 14.72
N LEU A 20 -4.42 -4.52 15.62
CA LEU A 20 -5.39 -4.17 16.66
C LEU A 20 -6.72 -3.70 16.03
N VAL A 21 -6.66 -2.78 15.06
CA VAL A 21 -7.86 -2.28 14.37
C VAL A 21 -8.58 -3.41 13.65
N HIS A 22 -7.85 -4.29 12.95
CA HIS A 22 -8.44 -5.43 12.27
C HIS A 22 -9.16 -6.38 13.23
N VAL A 23 -8.56 -6.69 14.39
CA VAL A 23 -9.19 -7.52 15.43
C VAL A 23 -10.41 -6.83 16.05
N VAL A 24 -10.29 -5.55 16.41
CA VAL A 24 -11.40 -4.80 17.01
C VAL A 24 -12.58 -4.69 16.04
N ALA A 25 -12.32 -4.33 14.79
CA ALA A 25 -13.36 -4.23 13.77
C ALA A 25 -14.04 -5.58 13.50
N GLY A 26 -13.28 -6.68 13.50
CA GLY A 26 -13.80 -8.02 13.22
C GLY A 26 -14.41 -8.77 14.41
N GLN A 27 -14.12 -8.38 15.65
CA GLN A 27 -14.51 -9.14 16.84
C GLN A 27 -15.30 -8.32 17.87
N ALA A 28 -15.11 -7.00 17.93
CA ALA A 28 -15.76 -6.15 18.93
C ALA A 28 -16.95 -5.35 18.38
N LEU A 29 -17.01 -5.15 17.05
CA LEU A 29 -18.13 -4.49 16.39
C LEU A 29 -19.16 -5.52 15.90
N SER A 30 -20.44 -5.14 15.91
CA SER A 30 -21.44 -5.88 15.14
C SER A 30 -21.16 -5.75 13.64
N PRO A 31 -21.55 -6.72 12.80
CA PRO A 31 -21.32 -6.67 11.36
C PRO A 31 -21.81 -5.36 10.72
N ASP A 32 -23.02 -4.90 11.07
CA ASP A 32 -23.57 -3.65 10.54
C ASP A 32 -22.75 -2.40 10.90
N ARG A 33 -22.16 -2.39 12.11
CA ARG A 33 -21.29 -1.29 12.55
C ARG A 33 -19.94 -1.33 11.84
N ALA A 34 -19.34 -2.52 11.71
CA ALA A 34 -18.11 -2.69 10.96
C ALA A 34 -18.29 -2.25 9.50
N ASP A 35 -19.37 -2.68 8.85
CA ASP A 35 -19.70 -2.28 7.49
C ASP A 35 -19.98 -0.77 7.38
N GLY A 36 -20.69 -0.19 8.35
CA GLY A 36 -20.91 1.26 8.41
C GLY A 36 -19.59 2.04 8.48
N VAL A 37 -18.65 1.60 9.32
CA VAL A 37 -17.31 2.19 9.43
C VAL A 37 -16.55 2.03 8.11
N HIS A 38 -16.49 0.83 7.54
CA HIS A 38 -15.81 0.57 6.27
C HIS A 38 -16.38 1.41 5.12
N ARG A 39 -17.72 1.54 5.03
CA ARG A 39 -18.37 2.41 4.06
C ARG A 39 -17.99 3.86 4.25
N TRP A 40 -17.91 4.35 5.49
CA TRP A 40 -17.56 5.76 5.76
C TRP A 40 -16.08 6.07 5.44
N VAL A 41 -15.16 5.15 5.76
CA VAL A 41 -13.72 5.35 5.48
C VAL A 41 -13.30 5.03 4.06
N SER A 42 -14.18 4.47 3.23
CA SER A 42 -13.84 4.10 1.86
C SER A 42 -13.51 5.31 0.99
N THR A 43 -12.52 5.20 0.11
CA THR A 43 -12.08 6.16 -0.90
C THR A 43 -12.84 6.05 -2.22
N ASN A 44 -14.12 5.69 -2.14
CA ASN A 44 -15.02 5.70 -3.28
C ASN A 44 -15.38 7.14 -3.71
N LEU A 45 -15.96 7.27 -4.90
CA LEU A 45 -16.23 8.58 -5.50
C LEU A 45 -17.15 9.45 -4.65
N GLU A 46 -18.15 8.85 -4.01
CA GLU A 46 -19.10 9.58 -3.16
C GLU A 46 -18.40 10.18 -1.93
N ASN A 47 -17.62 9.38 -1.22
CA ASN A 47 -16.89 9.82 -0.03
C ASN A 47 -15.77 10.82 -0.36
N LEU A 48 -15.10 10.64 -1.50
CA LEU A 48 -14.12 11.62 -1.99
C LEU A 48 -14.77 12.95 -2.36
N GLY A 49 -16.04 12.94 -2.79
CA GLY A 49 -16.81 14.16 -3.05
C GLY A 49 -17.32 14.85 -1.77
N THR A 50 -17.59 14.09 -0.71
CA THR A 50 -18.27 14.58 0.50
C THR A 50 -17.34 14.84 1.68
N HIS A 51 -16.43 13.91 2.00
CA HIS A 51 -15.46 14.02 3.11
C HIS A 51 -14.08 13.49 2.71
N PRO A 52 -13.41 14.07 1.70
CA PRO A 52 -12.18 13.53 1.11
C PRO A 52 -11.07 13.31 2.12
N VAL A 53 -10.84 14.26 3.04
CA VAL A 53 -9.80 14.15 4.05
C VAL A 53 -10.10 13.00 5.04
N GLY A 54 -11.35 12.88 5.47
CA GLY A 54 -11.78 11.82 6.39
C GLY A 54 -11.66 10.43 5.76
N SER A 55 -12.03 10.30 4.49
CA SER A 55 -11.90 9.07 3.72
C SER A 55 -10.43 8.68 3.47
N LEU A 56 -9.59 9.62 3.04
CA LEU A 56 -8.16 9.37 2.80
C LEU A 56 -7.41 8.98 4.07
N ILE A 57 -7.69 9.63 5.20
CA ILE A 57 -7.06 9.30 6.48
C ILE A 57 -7.66 8.00 7.06
N GLY A 58 -8.98 7.85 7.00
CA GLY A 58 -9.70 6.69 7.54
C GLY A 58 -9.29 5.39 6.86
N SER A 59 -9.19 5.38 5.52
CA SER A 59 -8.80 4.19 4.75
C SER A 59 -7.45 3.62 5.18
N LEU A 60 -6.51 4.46 5.63
CA LEU A 60 -5.19 4.06 6.10
C LEU A 60 -5.17 3.35 7.45
N LEU A 61 -6.30 3.32 8.16
CA LEU A 61 -6.39 2.69 9.46
C LEU A 61 -6.74 1.20 9.37
N PHE A 62 -7.13 0.73 8.19
CA PHE A 62 -7.70 -0.59 7.99
C PHE A 62 -6.86 -1.45 7.04
N VAL A 63 -7.03 -2.76 7.17
CA VAL A 63 -6.54 -3.74 6.22
C VAL A 63 -7.77 -4.44 5.67
N ASN A 64 -8.01 -4.26 4.37
CA ASN A 64 -9.05 -4.99 3.65
C ASN A 64 -8.49 -6.36 3.24
N GLY A 65 -8.79 -7.39 4.02
CA GLY A 65 -8.29 -8.74 3.83
C GLY A 65 -8.65 -9.66 4.98
N THR A 66 -8.07 -10.86 5.02
CA THR A 66 -8.30 -11.87 6.07
C THR A 66 -6.99 -12.32 6.72
N LEU A 67 -7.05 -12.61 8.03
CA LEU A 67 -5.95 -13.22 8.80
C LEU A 67 -6.19 -14.69 9.16
N THR A 68 -7.39 -15.22 8.92
CA THR A 68 -7.82 -16.55 9.39
C THR A 68 -8.13 -17.52 8.24
N ARG A 69 -8.54 -17.01 7.08
CA ARG A 69 -8.87 -17.85 5.91
C ARG A 69 -7.61 -18.19 5.11
N PHE A 70 -6.74 -19.01 5.71
CA PHE A 70 -5.52 -19.50 5.07
C PHE A 70 -5.82 -20.10 3.68
N TRP A 71 -4.86 -19.99 2.76
CA TRP A 71 -4.93 -20.53 1.38
C TRP A 71 -5.92 -19.83 0.43
N THR A 72 -6.56 -18.73 0.84
CA THR A 72 -7.36 -17.88 -0.06
C THR A 72 -6.51 -16.82 -0.74
N LEU A 73 -6.96 -16.32 -1.90
CA LEU A 73 -6.34 -15.16 -2.55
C LEU A 73 -6.39 -13.92 -1.66
N GLU A 74 -7.47 -13.73 -0.89
CA GLU A 74 -7.57 -12.67 0.13
C GLU A 74 -6.43 -12.75 1.15
N PHE A 75 -6.14 -13.95 1.67
CA PHE A 75 -5.06 -14.13 2.64
C PHE A 75 -3.68 -13.86 2.02
N ILE A 76 -3.46 -14.29 0.77
CA ILE A 76 -2.23 -13.98 0.04
C ILE A 76 -2.09 -12.46 -0.14
N GLY A 77 -3.16 -11.76 -0.51
CA GLY A 77 -3.20 -10.30 -0.59
C GLY A 77 -2.87 -9.63 0.74
N THR A 78 -3.39 -10.16 1.86
CA THR A 78 -3.03 -9.69 3.21
C THR A 78 -1.54 -9.89 3.50
N VAL A 79 -0.97 -11.05 3.17
CA VAL A 79 0.46 -11.33 3.38
C VAL A 79 1.34 -10.40 2.53
N ILE A 80 0.96 -10.13 1.28
CA ILE A 80 1.65 -9.18 0.42
C ILE A 80 1.55 -7.76 1.00
N THR A 81 0.37 -7.35 1.43
CA THR A 81 0.12 -5.99 1.94
C THR A 81 0.79 -5.75 3.30
N LEU A 82 0.40 -6.52 4.32
CA LEU A 82 0.89 -6.37 5.69
C LEU A 82 2.31 -6.92 5.86
N GLY A 83 2.57 -8.12 5.36
CA GLY A 83 3.85 -8.80 5.55
C GLY A 83 4.95 -8.18 4.70
N ILE A 84 4.76 -8.16 3.38
CA ILE A 84 5.79 -7.72 2.43
C ILE A 84 5.82 -6.19 2.33
N GLY A 85 4.69 -5.55 2.03
CA GLY A 85 4.60 -4.11 1.80
C GLY A 85 4.90 -3.29 3.06
N VAL A 86 4.23 -3.59 4.17
CA VAL A 86 4.49 -2.89 5.43
C VAL A 86 5.67 -3.51 6.20
N GLY A 87 5.58 -4.77 6.59
CA GLY A 87 6.55 -5.40 7.49
C GLY A 87 7.97 -5.52 6.94
N TRP A 88 8.12 -5.71 5.64
CA TRP A 88 9.45 -5.76 5.02
C TRP A 88 9.82 -4.45 4.32
N ALA A 89 9.00 -3.95 3.40
CA ALA A 89 9.38 -2.83 2.53
C ALA A 89 9.32 -1.48 3.24
N LEU A 90 8.23 -1.14 3.95
CA LEU A 90 8.16 0.10 4.74
C LEU A 90 9.21 0.10 5.84
N ALA A 91 9.41 -1.03 6.54
CA ALA A 91 10.48 -1.17 7.51
C ALA A 91 11.87 -0.95 6.88
N ARG A 92 12.10 -1.44 5.65
CA ARG A 92 13.37 -1.22 4.94
C ARG A 92 13.56 0.26 4.58
N LEU A 93 12.52 0.94 4.14
CA LEU A 93 12.55 2.39 3.88
C LEU A 93 12.83 3.17 5.17
N GLU A 94 12.21 2.80 6.29
CA GLU A 94 12.45 3.42 7.60
C GLU A 94 13.92 3.30 8.01
N ARG A 95 14.54 2.11 7.89
CA ARG A 95 15.97 1.93 8.23
C ARG A 95 16.89 2.77 7.38
N ARG A 96 16.54 2.97 6.12
CA ARG A 96 17.45 3.57 5.13
C ARG A 96 17.29 5.08 5.03
N HIS A 97 16.08 5.60 5.17
CA HIS A 97 15.76 7.00 4.96
C HIS A 97 15.13 7.69 6.18
N GLY A 98 14.92 6.95 7.26
CA GLY A 98 14.23 7.42 8.46
C GLY A 98 12.70 7.32 8.35
N PRO A 99 12.00 7.33 9.49
CA PRO A 99 10.55 7.10 9.55
C PRO A 99 9.75 8.17 8.79
N ILE A 100 10.13 9.45 8.89
CA ILE A 100 9.41 10.54 8.22
C ILE A 100 9.39 10.35 6.70
N ARG A 101 10.53 10.02 6.09
CA ARG A 101 10.61 9.81 4.63
C ARG A 101 9.92 8.53 4.19
N ALA A 102 10.01 7.48 5.01
CA ALA A 102 9.35 6.20 4.72
C ALA A 102 7.82 6.33 4.73
N PHE A 103 7.26 6.90 5.80
CA PHE A 103 5.82 7.15 5.90
C PHE A 103 5.37 8.25 4.94
N GLY A 104 6.19 9.27 4.66
CA GLY A 104 5.92 10.24 3.61
C GLY A 104 5.78 9.60 2.23
N ALA A 105 6.66 8.66 1.88
CA ALA A 105 6.55 7.90 0.62
C ALA A 105 5.27 7.07 0.57
N PHE A 106 4.99 6.32 1.64
CA PHE A 106 3.77 5.52 1.78
C PHE A 106 2.50 6.38 1.63
N LEU A 107 2.42 7.51 2.33
CA LEU A 107 1.27 8.43 2.29
C LEU A 107 1.11 9.09 0.92
N LEU A 108 2.20 9.57 0.32
CA LEU A 108 2.16 10.19 -1.01
C LEU A 108 1.69 9.20 -2.08
N GLY A 109 2.13 7.95 -2.00
CA GLY A 109 1.68 6.92 -2.93
C GLY A 109 0.25 6.49 -2.70
N HIS A 110 -0.19 6.33 -1.44
CA HIS A 110 -1.57 6.02 -1.10
C HIS A 110 -2.52 7.10 -1.64
N VAL A 111 -2.32 8.35 -1.20
CA VAL A 111 -3.17 9.49 -1.60
C VAL A 111 -3.05 9.74 -3.10
N GLY A 112 -1.84 9.71 -3.66
CA GLY A 112 -1.61 9.95 -5.07
C GLY A 112 -2.29 8.91 -5.96
N ALA A 113 -2.20 7.63 -5.63
CA ALA A 113 -2.87 6.57 -6.38
C ALA A 113 -4.39 6.71 -6.31
N THR A 114 -4.94 6.95 -5.11
CA THR A 114 -6.38 7.18 -4.92
C THR A 114 -6.89 8.36 -5.74
N LEU A 115 -6.19 9.49 -5.73
CA LEU A 115 -6.61 10.69 -6.47
C LEU A 115 -6.44 10.53 -7.99
N LEU A 116 -5.48 9.73 -8.45
CA LEU A 116 -5.31 9.44 -9.88
C LEU A 116 -6.32 8.42 -10.40
N ILE A 117 -6.73 7.45 -9.58
CA ILE A 117 -7.71 6.43 -10.00
C ILE A 117 -9.14 6.94 -9.93
N ALA A 118 -9.48 7.86 -9.02
CA ALA A 118 -10.82 8.44 -8.91
C ALA A 118 -11.39 9.00 -10.24
N PRO A 119 -10.70 9.89 -10.98
CA PRO A 119 -11.21 10.37 -12.27
C PRO A 119 -11.31 9.25 -13.32
N PHE A 120 -10.43 8.25 -13.27
CA PHE A 120 -10.53 7.08 -14.14
C PHE A 120 -11.78 6.25 -13.82
N ILE A 121 -12.12 6.03 -12.54
CA ILE A 121 -13.35 5.33 -12.14
C ILE A 121 -14.57 6.11 -12.65
N ALA A 122 -14.61 7.42 -12.48
CA ALA A 122 -15.70 8.25 -12.97
C ALA A 122 -15.85 8.15 -14.50
N TYR A 123 -14.72 8.17 -15.22
CA TYR A 123 -14.67 7.97 -16.67
C TYR A 123 -15.18 6.58 -17.08
N ALA A 124 -14.72 5.52 -16.40
CA ALA A 124 -15.10 4.14 -16.69
C ALA A 124 -16.60 3.88 -16.43
N ILE A 125 -17.18 4.47 -15.38
CA ILE A 125 -18.62 4.43 -15.14
C ILE A 125 -19.37 5.17 -16.25
N HIS A 126 -18.92 6.37 -16.63
CA HIS A 126 -19.56 7.16 -17.68
C HIS A 126 -19.60 6.43 -19.05
N HIS A 127 -18.57 5.66 -19.37
CA HIS A 127 -18.49 4.87 -20.61
C HIS A 127 -19.11 3.47 -20.49
N GLY A 128 -19.73 3.13 -19.36
CA GLY A 128 -20.35 1.83 -19.12
C GLY A 128 -19.34 0.68 -18.99
N TRP A 129 -18.06 0.97 -18.75
CA TRP A 129 -17.05 -0.05 -18.48
C TRP A 129 -17.19 -0.61 -17.08
N TYR A 130 -17.54 0.24 -16.11
CA TYR A 130 -17.86 -0.15 -14.73
C TYR A 130 -19.33 0.09 -14.40
N PRO A 131 -19.95 -0.76 -13.56
CA PRO A 131 -21.30 -0.51 -13.06
C PRO A 131 -21.31 0.71 -12.12
N ASP A 132 -22.44 1.44 -12.07
CA ASP A 132 -22.55 2.64 -11.21
C ASP A 132 -22.42 2.32 -9.71
N THR A 133 -22.65 1.07 -9.31
CA THR A 133 -22.42 0.58 -7.93
C THR A 133 -20.98 0.76 -7.45
N VAL A 134 -20.00 0.89 -8.35
CA VAL A 134 -18.60 1.20 -8.00
C VAL A 134 -18.47 2.58 -7.36
N ARG A 135 -19.36 3.54 -7.67
CA ARG A 135 -19.35 4.92 -7.13
C ARG A 135 -19.37 4.95 -5.60
N THR A 136 -20.09 4.01 -4.99
CA THR A 136 -20.27 3.86 -3.53
C THR A 136 -19.67 2.57 -3.01
N GLY A 137 -18.88 1.86 -3.82
CA GLY A 137 -18.27 0.58 -3.47
C GLY A 137 -17.32 0.70 -2.28
N LEU A 138 -17.04 -0.43 -1.64
CA LEU A 138 -15.98 -0.47 -0.63
C LEU A 138 -14.63 -0.36 -1.32
N ASP A 139 -13.86 0.65 -0.92
CA ASP A 139 -12.49 0.87 -1.36
C ASP A 139 -11.72 1.44 -0.18
N TYR A 140 -11.21 0.58 0.68
CA TYR A 140 -10.46 1.03 1.85
C TYR A 140 -9.29 0.11 2.09
N GLY A 141 -8.34 0.61 2.87
CA GLY A 141 -7.18 -0.12 3.32
C GLY A 141 -5.88 0.46 2.79
N ILE A 142 -4.81 -0.03 3.38
CA ILE A 142 -3.44 0.48 3.17
C ILE A 142 -2.76 -0.01 1.88
N SER A 143 -3.47 -0.73 1.01
CA SER A 143 -2.85 -1.54 -0.04
C SER A 143 -2.07 -0.71 -1.05
N TYR A 144 -2.56 0.48 -1.45
CA TYR A 144 -1.82 1.40 -2.32
C TYR A 144 -0.56 1.97 -1.64
N GLY A 145 -0.64 2.32 -0.36
CA GLY A 145 0.54 2.74 0.41
C GLY A 145 1.58 1.61 0.53
N ALA A 146 1.13 0.39 0.83
CA ALA A 146 1.98 -0.79 0.96
C ALA A 146 2.66 -1.15 -0.38
N GLN A 147 1.92 -1.05 -1.47
CA GLN A 147 2.40 -1.26 -2.83
C GLN A 147 3.41 -0.20 -3.25
N THR A 148 3.17 1.06 -2.88
CA THR A 148 4.14 2.15 -3.07
C THR A 148 5.42 1.87 -2.30
N ALA A 149 5.32 1.47 -1.02
CA ALA A 149 6.46 1.14 -0.17
C ALA A 149 7.27 -0.02 -0.76
N LEU A 150 6.59 -1.07 -1.24
CA LEU A 150 7.19 -2.20 -1.95
C LEU A 150 8.01 -1.72 -3.14
N ALA A 151 7.38 -0.99 -4.07
CA ALA A 151 8.02 -0.48 -5.28
C ALA A 151 9.20 0.46 -4.96
N ALA A 152 9.04 1.39 -4.02
CA ALA A 152 10.09 2.31 -3.60
C ALA A 152 11.31 1.58 -2.99
N ALA A 153 11.08 0.57 -2.14
CA ALA A 153 12.15 -0.20 -1.52
C ALA A 153 12.96 -1.02 -2.55
N THR A 154 12.36 -1.39 -3.69
CA THR A 154 13.05 -2.17 -4.74
C THR A 154 14.23 -1.42 -5.37
N VAL A 155 14.12 -0.10 -5.50
CA VAL A 155 15.11 0.78 -6.17
C VAL A 155 16.49 0.66 -5.51
N ASP A 156 16.48 0.28 -4.24
CA ASP A 156 17.61 0.21 -3.35
C ASP A 156 18.21 -1.20 -3.17
N LEU A 157 17.68 -2.18 -3.91
CA LEU A 157 18.15 -3.55 -3.90
C LEU A 157 19.30 -3.79 -4.90
N PRO A 158 20.15 -4.80 -4.65
CA PRO A 158 21.12 -5.29 -5.64
C PRO A 158 20.43 -5.70 -6.96
N LYS A 159 21.15 -5.63 -8.08
CA LYS A 159 20.58 -5.78 -9.44
C LYS A 159 19.65 -6.99 -9.60
N ARG A 160 20.06 -8.19 -9.17
CA ARG A 160 19.25 -9.41 -9.31
C ARG A 160 17.95 -9.35 -8.51
N ALA A 161 18.04 -8.96 -7.23
CA ALA A 161 16.88 -8.80 -6.37
C ALA A 161 15.96 -7.69 -6.89
N ARG A 162 16.52 -6.57 -7.37
CA ARG A 162 15.73 -5.48 -7.96
C ARG A 162 14.89 -5.95 -9.13
N VAL A 163 15.46 -6.70 -10.08
CA VAL A 163 14.70 -7.24 -11.22
C VAL A 163 13.54 -8.10 -10.73
N PHE A 164 13.79 -9.05 -9.83
CA PHE A 164 12.74 -9.89 -9.27
C PHE A 164 11.63 -9.07 -8.59
N TRP A 165 12.00 -8.13 -7.72
CA TRP A 165 11.02 -7.35 -6.95
C TRP A 165 10.28 -6.32 -7.80
N THR A 166 10.89 -5.77 -8.86
CA THR A 166 10.21 -4.93 -9.85
C THR A 166 9.17 -5.74 -10.60
N LEU A 167 9.53 -6.94 -11.09
CA LEU A 167 8.58 -7.83 -11.76
C LEU A 167 7.46 -8.25 -10.80
N PHE A 168 7.80 -8.61 -9.57
CA PHE A 168 6.80 -8.96 -8.55
C PHE A 168 5.83 -7.79 -8.29
N ALA A 169 6.33 -6.59 -8.03
CA ALA A 169 5.51 -5.40 -7.77
C ALA A 169 4.54 -5.08 -8.92
N LEU A 170 4.91 -5.37 -10.17
CA LEU A 170 4.05 -5.14 -11.33
C LEU A 170 3.13 -6.33 -11.65
N ALA A 171 3.58 -7.56 -11.41
CA ALA A 171 2.86 -8.76 -11.81
C ALA A 171 1.83 -9.23 -10.77
N TRP A 172 2.08 -9.06 -9.47
CA TRP A 172 1.17 -9.57 -8.45
C TRP A 172 -0.24 -8.94 -8.52
N PRO A 173 -0.42 -7.62 -8.79
CA PRO A 173 -1.76 -7.06 -8.90
C PRO A 173 -2.54 -7.67 -10.06
N LEU A 174 -1.84 -8.04 -11.14
CA LEU A 174 -2.43 -8.68 -12.31
C LEU A 174 -2.87 -10.12 -12.05
N GLY A 175 -2.26 -10.80 -11.07
CA GLY A 175 -2.56 -12.20 -10.75
C GLY A 175 -3.95 -12.44 -10.16
N GLY A 176 -4.57 -11.39 -9.61
CA GLY A 176 -5.94 -11.41 -9.09
C GLY A 176 -6.88 -10.44 -9.82
N ALA A 177 -6.48 -9.96 -11.00
CA ALA A 177 -7.24 -8.97 -11.73
C ALA A 177 -8.56 -9.52 -12.23
N GLU A 178 -9.65 -8.81 -11.94
CA GLU A 178 -10.96 -9.08 -12.51
C GLU A 178 -11.20 -8.10 -13.65
N PHE A 179 -11.59 -8.58 -14.82
CA PHE A 179 -11.88 -7.70 -15.95
C PHE A 179 -13.33 -7.25 -15.91
N VAL A 180 -13.54 -5.93 -15.88
CA VAL A 180 -14.86 -5.30 -15.93
C VAL A 180 -14.93 -4.52 -17.23
N GLY A 181 -15.62 -5.11 -18.22
CA GLY A 181 -15.60 -4.59 -19.59
C GLY A 181 -14.21 -4.69 -20.23
N PRO A 182 -13.70 -3.62 -20.88
CA PRO A 182 -12.44 -3.67 -21.62
C PRO A 182 -11.17 -3.52 -20.77
N VAL A 183 -11.31 -3.30 -19.46
CA VAL A 183 -10.20 -2.98 -18.55
C VAL A 183 -10.24 -3.85 -17.29
N PRO A 184 -9.10 -4.06 -16.60
CA PRO A 184 -9.08 -4.64 -15.26
C PRO A 184 -9.83 -3.75 -14.26
N ASP A 185 -10.23 -4.31 -13.13
CA ASP A 185 -10.84 -3.60 -12.02
C ASP A 185 -9.97 -2.44 -11.51
N PHE A 186 -10.61 -1.47 -10.87
CA PHE A 186 -9.94 -0.24 -10.45
C PHE A 186 -8.87 -0.50 -9.39
N ASN A 187 -9.00 -1.58 -8.60
CA ASN A 187 -8.03 -1.91 -7.56
C ASN A 187 -6.74 -2.42 -8.21
N THR A 188 -6.83 -3.26 -9.24
CA THR A 188 -5.68 -3.68 -10.07
C THR A 188 -4.96 -2.46 -10.65
N ILE A 189 -5.69 -1.56 -11.30
CA ILE A 189 -5.10 -0.36 -11.92
C ILE A 189 -4.49 0.56 -10.83
N GLY A 190 -5.19 0.76 -9.72
CA GLY A 190 -4.70 1.54 -8.58
C GLY A 190 -3.39 1.01 -8.00
N HIS A 191 -3.23 -0.30 -7.86
CA HIS A 191 -1.97 -0.91 -7.44
C HIS A 191 -0.83 -0.70 -8.44
N LEU A 192 -1.11 -0.71 -9.75
CA LEU A 192 -0.10 -0.43 -10.76
C LEU A 192 0.31 1.04 -10.75
N VAL A 193 -0.64 1.96 -10.57
CA VAL A 193 -0.36 3.40 -10.37
C VAL A 193 0.46 3.61 -9.11
N ALA A 194 0.09 3.00 -7.99
CA ALA A 194 0.84 3.03 -6.74
C ALA A 194 2.27 2.49 -6.91
N ALA A 195 2.46 1.41 -7.67
CA ALA A 195 3.79 0.87 -7.98
C ALA A 195 4.62 1.89 -8.78
N ALA A 196 4.04 2.49 -9.83
CA ALA A 196 4.69 3.50 -10.64
C ALA A 196 5.14 4.71 -9.79
N LEU A 197 4.25 5.23 -8.95
CA LEU A 197 4.57 6.28 -7.98
C LEU A 197 5.68 5.85 -7.02
N GLY A 198 5.62 4.63 -6.49
CA GLY A 198 6.62 4.09 -5.60
C GLY A 198 8.01 4.01 -6.24
N PHE A 199 8.13 3.56 -7.50
CA PHE A 199 9.41 3.58 -8.21
C PHE A 199 9.95 5.01 -8.35
N VAL A 200 9.11 5.98 -8.73
CA VAL A 200 9.51 7.39 -8.87
C VAL A 200 9.97 7.97 -7.53
N ILE A 201 9.19 7.76 -6.47
CA ILE A 201 9.52 8.22 -5.11
C ILE A 201 10.80 7.55 -4.61
N GLY A 202 10.96 6.24 -4.82
CA GLY A 202 12.16 5.49 -4.46
C GLY A 202 13.42 6.01 -5.15
N MET A 203 13.34 6.34 -6.45
CA MET A 203 14.44 7.00 -7.17
C MET A 203 14.78 8.36 -6.54
N ALA A 204 13.77 9.18 -6.24
CA ALA A 204 13.97 10.48 -5.60
C ALA A 204 14.61 10.37 -4.20
N LEU A 205 14.20 9.40 -3.39
CA LEU A 205 14.80 9.12 -2.06
C LEU A 205 16.25 8.68 -2.16
N ARG A 206 16.56 7.84 -3.16
CA ARG A 206 17.92 7.37 -3.42
C ARG A 206 18.87 8.50 -3.81
N HIS A 207 18.41 9.45 -4.64
CA HIS A 207 19.23 10.62 -5.01
C HIS A 207 19.58 11.53 -3.82
N LYS A 208 18.67 11.66 -2.86
CA LYS A 208 18.87 12.51 -1.66
C LYS A 208 19.70 11.85 -0.56
N THR A 209 20.08 10.59 -0.72
CA THR A 209 20.90 9.85 0.24
C THR A 209 22.19 9.44 -0.47
N PRO A 210 23.27 10.26 -0.43
CA PRO A 210 24.57 9.84 -0.94
C PRO A 210 24.93 8.52 -0.28
N ALA A 211 25.39 7.54 -1.06
CA ALA A 211 26.00 6.35 -0.49
C ALA A 211 27.12 6.82 0.44
N LEU A 212 26.98 6.55 1.74
CA LEU A 212 28.10 6.65 2.68
C LEU A 212 29.24 5.88 2.02
N ARG A 213 30.21 6.62 1.48
CA ARG A 213 31.40 6.06 0.86
C ARG A 213 32.00 5.13 1.89
N ALA A 214 32.23 3.89 1.49
CA ALA A 214 33.05 2.99 2.27
C ALA A 214 34.46 3.57 2.29
N ASP A 215 34.74 4.44 3.28
CA ASP A 215 36.10 4.71 3.72
C ASP A 215 36.60 3.41 4.36
N VAL A 216 37.07 2.52 3.49
CA VAL A 216 37.99 1.46 3.87
C VAL A 216 39.36 2.12 3.86
N PRO A 217 40.01 2.33 5.02
CA PRO A 217 41.41 2.75 5.03
C PRO A 217 42.20 1.67 4.28
N ARG A 218 42.86 2.05 3.18
CA ARG A 218 43.89 1.21 2.57
C ARG A 218 44.92 0.93 3.66
N ARG A 219 45.01 -0.33 4.11
CA ARG A 219 46.14 -0.77 4.94
C ARG A 219 47.41 -0.51 4.14
N ALA A 220 48.27 0.35 4.65
CA ALA A 220 49.66 0.42 4.21
C ALA A 220 50.30 -0.94 4.49
N ARG A 221 50.88 -1.54 3.44
CA ARG A 221 51.89 -2.59 3.56
C ARG A 221 53.25 -1.92 3.55
#